data_AF-A0A1S6U678-F1
#
_entry.id   AF-A0A1S6U678-F1
#
_cell.length_a   1.000
_cell.length_b   1.000
_cell.length_c   1.000
_cell.angle_alpha   90.00
_cell.angle_beta   90.00
_cell.angle_gamma   90.00
#
_symmetry.space_group_name_H-M   'P 1'
#
loop_
_entity.id
_entity.type
_entity.pdbx_description
1 polymer ?
#
loop_
_entity_poly.entity_id
_entity_poly.type
_entity_poly.pdbx_seq_one_letter_code
_entity_poly.pdbx_strand_id
1 'polypeptide(L)'
;MNEKVLIKDIKGLDFKCNTCGLNLSYILDTQQTFINECPNCGAEWLPAQLNIENVRNLKSIFKVLSKIAGADISLSFEKEK
;
A
#
# COMPACT_ATOMS: atom_id res chain seq x y z
N MET A 1 -7.12 3.72 -21.13
CA MET A 1 -7.60 4.95 -20.48
C MET A 1 -6.82 5.06 -19.19
N ASN A 2 -5.88 6.01 -19.10
CA ASN A 2 -5.01 6.12 -17.93
C ASN A 2 -5.76 6.87 -16.84
N GLU A 3 -6.18 6.13 -15.82
CA GLU A 3 -6.83 6.70 -14.65
C GLU A 3 -5.75 7.27 -13.71
N LYS A 4 -6.03 8.44 -13.12
CA LYS A 4 -5.12 9.13 -12.19
C LYS A 4 -5.78 9.29 -10.84
N VAL A 5 -5.02 9.06 -9.77
CA VAL A 5 -5.45 9.29 -8.38
C VAL A 5 -4.50 10.29 -7.74
N LEU A 6 -5.03 11.37 -7.17
CA LEU A 6 -4.20 12.34 -6.45
C LEU A 6 -3.67 11.69 -5.17
N ILE A 7 -2.38 11.89 -4.88
CA ILE A 7 -1.76 11.24 -3.70
C ILE A 7 -2.43 11.66 -2.40
N LYS A 8 -2.86 12.92 -2.28
CA LYS A 8 -3.58 13.43 -1.11
C LYS A 8 -4.92 12.73 -0.84
N ASP A 9 -5.51 12.08 -1.83
CA ASP A 9 -6.78 11.38 -1.71
C ASP A 9 -6.59 9.90 -1.34
N ILE A 10 -5.33 9.41 -1.31
CA ILE A 10 -4.99 8.04 -0.94
C ILE A 10 -4.99 7.90 0.59
N LYS A 11 -5.98 7.18 1.12
CA LYS A 11 -6.11 6.94 2.58
C LYS A 11 -5.23 5.79 3.09
N GLY A 12 -4.96 4.81 2.23
CA GLY A 12 -4.44 3.53 2.68
C GLY A 12 -4.21 2.53 1.57
N LEU A 13 -3.78 1.33 1.98
CA LEU A 13 -3.63 0.15 1.15
C LEU A 13 -4.55 -0.95 1.67
N ASP A 14 -5.35 -1.52 0.77
CA ASP A 14 -6.23 -2.65 1.10
C ASP A 14 -5.60 -3.96 0.64
N PHE A 15 -5.51 -4.91 1.55
CA PHE A 15 -4.97 -6.25 1.32
C PHE A 15 -6.10 -7.26 1.46
N LYS A 16 -6.22 -8.14 0.47
CA LYS A 16 -7.14 -9.28 0.50
C LYS A 16 -6.32 -10.56 0.46
N CYS A 17 -6.49 -11.42 1.46
CA CYS A 17 -5.90 -12.75 1.43
C CYS A 17 -6.62 -13.61 0.39
N ASN A 18 -5.88 -14.12 -0.60
CA ASN A 18 -6.43 -15.02 -1.61
C ASN A 18 -6.79 -16.42 -1.05
N THR A 19 -6.22 -16.80 0.11
CA THR A 19 -6.45 -18.13 0.72
C THR A 19 -7.70 -18.16 1.60
N CYS A 20 -7.85 -17.19 2.51
CA CYS A 20 -8.94 -17.18 3.50
C CYS A 20 -9.94 -16.03 3.32
N GLY A 21 -9.71 -15.13 2.36
CA GLY A 21 -10.59 -14.00 2.08
C GLY A 21 -10.53 -12.86 3.11
N LEU A 22 -9.65 -12.92 4.12
CA LEU A 22 -9.46 -11.84 5.07
C LEU A 22 -9.09 -10.54 4.33
N ASN A 23 -9.79 -9.46 4.64
CA ASN A 23 -9.47 -8.12 4.17
C ASN A 23 -8.86 -7.30 5.32
N LEU A 24 -7.73 -6.64 5.05
CA LEU A 24 -7.09 -5.70 5.97
C LEU A 24 -6.83 -4.37 5.26
N SER A 25 -7.19 -3.27 5.91
CA SER A 25 -6.94 -1.92 5.42
C SER A 25 -5.83 -1.26 6.24
N TYR A 26 -4.73 -0.91 5.60
CA TYR A 26 -3.62 -0.17 6.20
C TYR A 26 -3.79 1.31 5.95
N ILE A 27 -4.10 2.07 6.98
CA ILE A 27 -4.23 3.52 6.89
C ILE A 27 -2.83 4.15 6.94
N LEU A 28 -2.47 4.93 5.93
CA LEU A 28 -1.13 5.52 5.81
C LEU A 28 -0.76 6.44 6.99
N ASP A 29 -1.76 7.11 7.57
CA ASP A 29 -1.60 8.02 8.71
C ASP A 29 -1.36 7.30 10.06
N THR A 30 -1.61 6.00 10.14
CA THR A 30 -1.48 5.23 11.38
C THR A 30 -0.13 4.51 11.47
N GLN A 31 0.41 4.28 12.66
CA GLN A 31 1.67 3.52 12.85
C GLN A 31 1.49 1.99 12.72
N GLN A 32 0.58 1.51 11.87
CA GLN A 32 0.42 0.08 11.67
C GLN A 32 1.66 -0.54 11.01
N THR A 33 2.12 -1.66 11.58
CA THR A 33 3.23 -2.47 11.09
C THR A 33 2.74 -3.31 9.90
N PHE A 34 3.47 -3.27 8.79
CA PHE A 34 3.20 -4.19 7.69
C PHE A 34 3.47 -5.63 8.14
N ILE A 35 2.56 -6.52 7.80
CA ILE A 35 2.69 -7.96 8.08
C ILE A 35 3.06 -8.68 6.78
N ASN A 36 3.91 -9.68 6.90
CA ASN A 36 4.37 -10.48 5.75
C ASN A 36 3.47 -11.69 5.49
N GLU A 37 2.60 -12.01 6.44
CA GLU A 37 1.73 -13.18 6.44
C GLU A 37 0.31 -12.78 6.84
N CYS A 38 -0.67 -13.51 6.33
CA CYS A 38 -2.06 -13.35 6.71
C CYS A 38 -2.24 -13.68 8.20
N PRO A 39 -2.76 -12.76 9.03
CA PRO A 39 -2.87 -12.99 10.47
C PRO A 39 -3.99 -13.98 10.82
N ASN A 40 -4.86 -14.30 9.86
CA ASN A 40 -5.94 -15.27 10.04
C ASN A 40 -5.54 -16.71 9.65
N CYS A 41 -4.70 -16.89 8.62
CA CYS A 41 -4.40 -18.24 8.09
C CYS A 41 -2.92 -18.55 7.90
N GLY A 42 -2.01 -17.61 8.19
CA GLY A 42 -0.57 -17.78 8.02
C GLY A 42 -0.08 -17.81 6.57
N ALA A 43 -0.96 -17.55 5.59
CA ALA A 43 -0.54 -17.50 4.19
C ALA A 43 0.46 -16.37 3.96
N GLU A 44 1.59 -16.67 3.34
CA GLU A 44 2.62 -15.69 2.97
C GLU A 44 2.04 -14.69 1.94
N TRP A 45 2.07 -13.39 2.29
CA TRP A 45 1.65 -12.31 1.40
C TRP A 45 2.83 -11.69 0.67
N LEU A 46 3.97 -11.61 1.35
CA LEU A 46 5.21 -11.08 0.83
C LEU A 46 6.31 -12.11 1.09
N PRO A 47 6.83 -12.75 0.03
CA PRO A 47 8.01 -13.59 0.13
C PRO A 47 9.11 -12.88 0.92
N ALA A 48 9.76 -13.55 1.86
CA ALA A 48 10.88 -12.99 2.63
C ALA A 48 12.03 -12.45 1.73
N GLN A 49 12.10 -12.93 0.48
CA GLN A 49 13.03 -12.49 -0.56
C GLN A 49 12.69 -11.11 -1.15
N LEU A 50 11.43 -10.68 -1.07
CA LEU A 50 11.02 -9.32 -1.40
C LEU A 50 11.34 -8.42 -0.21
N ASN A 51 12.25 -7.46 -0.43
CA ASN A 51 12.84 -6.64 0.62
C ASN A 51 11.74 -5.90 1.44
N ILE A 52 11.49 -6.36 2.66
CA ILE A 52 10.52 -5.80 3.62
C ILE A 52 10.81 -4.31 3.90
N GLU A 53 12.07 -3.88 3.77
CA GLU A 53 12.43 -2.46 3.87
C GLU A 53 11.75 -1.61 2.79
N ASN A 54 11.57 -2.14 1.57
CA ASN A 54 10.92 -1.42 0.49
C ASN A 54 9.44 -1.15 0.78
N VAL A 55 8.75 -2.09 1.42
CA VAL A 55 7.33 -1.91 1.82
C VAL A 55 7.22 -0.87 2.94
N ARG A 56 8.14 -0.89 3.92
CA ARG A 56 8.22 0.15 4.96
C ARG A 56 8.54 1.52 4.36
N ASN A 57 9.43 1.58 3.37
CA ASN A 57 9.78 2.81 2.65
C ASN A 57 8.59 3.39 1.88
N LEU A 58 7.71 2.54 1.35
CA LEU A 58 6.51 2.96 0.63
C LEU A 58 5.62 3.90 1.46
N LYS A 59 5.42 3.57 2.74
CA LYS A 59 4.66 4.41 3.68
C LYS A 59 5.32 5.76 3.91
N SER A 60 6.64 5.78 4.07
CA SER A 60 7.41 7.02 4.23
C SER A 60 7.24 7.92 3.00
N ILE A 61 7.35 7.33 1.81
CA ILE A 61 7.17 8.02 0.54
C ILE A 61 5.78 8.65 0.45
N PHE A 62 4.70 7.89 0.68
CA PHE A 62 3.33 8.45 0.64
C PHE A 62 3.12 9.60 1.61
N LYS A 63 3.63 9.47 2.84
CA LYS A 63 3.55 10.53 3.85
C LYS A 63 4.27 11.80 3.42
N VAL A 64 5.46 11.68 2.82
CA VAL A 64 6.21 12.84 2.31
C VAL A 64 5.46 13.47 1.14
N LEU A 65 5.08 12.67 0.15
CA LEU A 65 4.42 13.15 -1.07
C LEU A 65 3.07 13.83 -0.78
N SER A 66 2.31 13.35 0.22
CA SER A 66 1.04 13.97 0.64
C SER A 66 1.20 15.39 1.22
N LYS A 67 2.40 15.76 1.65
CA LYS A 67 2.70 17.06 2.29
C LYS A 67 3.41 18.04 1.36
N ILE A 68 3.74 17.64 0.15
CA ILE A 68 4.40 18.52 -0.82
C ILE A 68 3.38 19.56 -1.29
N ALA A 69 3.71 20.84 -1.09
CA ALA A 69 2.88 21.96 -1.53
C ALA A 69 3.36 22.58 -2.86
N GLY A 70 4.58 22.25 -3.30
CA GLY A 70 5.20 22.83 -4.50
C GLY A 70 4.93 22.07 -5.80
N ALA A 71 4.18 20.96 -5.75
CA ALA A 71 3.85 20.15 -6.93
C ALA A 71 2.54 19.40 -6.71
N ASP A 72 1.73 19.28 -7.75
CA ASP A 72 0.58 18.37 -7.78
C ASP A 72 1.05 16.95 -8.13
N ILE A 73 0.84 16.01 -7.21
CA ILE A 73 1.33 14.64 -7.36
C ILE A 73 0.16 13.66 -7.48
N SER A 74 0.23 12.82 -8.50
CA SER A 74 -0.76 11.79 -8.80
C SER A 74 -0.09 10.46 -9.12
N LEU A 75 -0.74 9.35 -8.77
CA LEU A 75 -0.38 8.02 -9.29
C LEU A 75 -1.14 7.73 -10.58
N SER A 76 -0.46 7.10 -11.54
CA SER A 76 -1.06 6.56 -12.75
C SER A 76 -1.03 5.03 -12.70
N PHE A 77 -2.11 4.39 -13.14
CA PHE A 77 -2.17 2.94 -13.23
C PHE A 77 -2.75 2.49 -14.57
N GLU A 78 -2.36 1.29 -14.97
CA GLU A 78 -2.93 0.56 -16.11
C GLU A 78 -3.64 -0.68 -15.56
N LYS A 79 -4.86 -0.92 -16.02
CA LYS A 79 -5.60 -2.15 -15.66
C LYS A 79 -4.98 -3.29 -16.45
N GLU A 80 -4.49 -4.33 -15.76
CA GLU A 80 -4.17 -5.60 -16.40
C GLU A 80 -5.44 -6.12 -17.09
N LYS A 81 -5.30 -6.50 -18.37
CA LYS A 81 -6.38 -6.99 -19.23
C LYS A 81 -6.63 -8.47 -19.02
#